data_AF-A0A973DYK9-F1
#
_entry.id   AF-A0A973DYK9-F1
#
_cell.length_a   1.000
_cell.length_b   1.000
_cell.length_c   1.000
_cell.angle_alpha   90.00
_cell.angle_beta   90.00
_cell.angle_gamma   90.00
#
_symmetry.space_group_name_H-M   'P 1'
#
loop_
_entity.id
_entity.type
_entity.pdbx_description
1 polymer ?
#
loop_
_entity_poly.entity_id
_entity_poly.type
_entity_poly.pdbx_seq_one_letter_code
_entity_poly.pdbx_strand_id
1 'polypeptide(L)'
;MLIDRLIHPFRTAEGPPPQSLWPFMRWCLSGSWPALALATVLSAAAGAGEAVTALILGGVIDAAISYGTDGFFDPQNMVLVVGALVFFLLARPVLFGLSSAANSIIIQPNVNPLVLSRVHRWTLGQSVGFFDNDFAGRIAQKQMQAARAVTDVVSEFINVIAFALA
;
A
#
# COMPACT_ATOMS: atom_id res chain seq x y z
N MET A 1 2.19 -0.89 20.08
CA MET A 1 2.45 0.56 20.31
C MET A 1 3.59 1.15 19.45
N LEU A 2 4.30 0.40 18.59
CA LEU A 2 5.38 0.94 17.73
C LEU A 2 4.97 1.22 16.27
N ILE A 3 3.92 0.58 15.75
CA ILE A 3 3.46 0.74 14.35
C ILE A 3 2.83 2.12 14.12
N ASP A 4 2.18 2.67 15.14
CA ASP A 4 1.53 4.00 15.14
C ASP A 4 2.53 5.18 14.96
N ARG A 5 3.84 4.93 15.09
CA ARG A 5 4.89 5.94 14.91
C ARG A 5 5.51 5.97 13.50
N LEU A 6 5.11 5.07 12.59
CA LEU A 6 5.66 5.03 11.23
C LEU A 6 5.20 6.22 10.37
N ILE A 7 4.02 6.76 10.65
CA ILE A 7 3.51 7.99 10.06
C ILE A 7 2.99 8.83 11.21
N HIS A 8 3.49 10.05 11.38
CA HIS A 8 2.95 11.00 12.35
C HIS A 8 1.78 11.78 11.72
N PRO A 9 0.51 11.47 12.03
CA PRO A 9 -0.64 11.99 11.29
C PRO A 9 -0.86 13.50 11.41
N PHE A 10 -0.19 14.14 12.37
CA PHE A 10 -0.34 15.57 12.65
C PHE A 10 0.95 16.35 12.45
N ARG A 11 1.91 15.81 11.70
CA ARG A 11 3.17 16.52 11.39
C ARG A 11 2.88 17.75 10.53
N THR A 12 3.38 18.91 10.97
CA THR A 12 3.33 20.15 10.21
C THR A 12 4.04 19.99 8.86
N ALA A 13 3.49 20.64 7.83
CA ALA A 13 4.19 20.78 6.57
C ALA A 13 5.03 22.06 6.57
N GLU A 14 6.14 22.04 5.86
CA GLU A 14 7.02 23.20 5.72
C GLU A 14 6.58 24.03 4.51
N GLY A 15 6.32 25.32 4.74
CA GLY A 15 5.97 26.26 3.69
C GLY A 15 4.57 26.10 3.08
N PRO A 16 4.22 26.96 2.10
CA PRO A 16 2.92 26.93 1.42
C PRO A 16 2.75 25.66 0.56
N PRO A 17 1.49 25.21 0.33
CA PRO A 17 1.21 24.12 -0.59
C PRO A 17 1.62 24.53 -2.02
N PRO A 18 2.40 23.70 -2.73
CA PRO A 18 2.78 23.95 -4.12
C PRO A 18 1.56 24.00 -5.06
N GLN A 19 1.66 24.78 -6.14
CA GLN A 19 0.56 24.97 -7.11
C GLN A 19 0.53 23.94 -8.24
N SER A 20 1.53 23.06 -8.31
CA SER A 20 1.64 21.98 -9.29
C SER A 20 1.39 20.62 -8.63
N LEU A 21 0.70 19.70 -9.33
CA LEU A 21 0.24 18.42 -8.80
C LEU A 21 1.34 17.60 -8.10
N TRP A 22 2.45 17.34 -8.77
CA TRP A 22 3.47 16.44 -8.24
C TRP A 22 4.20 16.99 -7.00
N PRO A 23 4.68 18.26 -7.00
CA PRO A 23 5.15 18.91 -5.79
C PRO A 23 4.12 18.96 -4.66
N PHE A 24 2.83 19.14 -4.98
CA PHE A 24 1.76 19.09 -3.99
C PHE A 24 1.63 17.70 -3.34
N MET A 25 1.65 16.62 -4.13
CA MET A 25 1.67 15.25 -3.61
C MET A 25 2.85 15.02 -2.68
N ARG A 26 4.05 15.45 -3.08
CA ARG A 26 5.27 15.33 -2.26
C ARG A 26 5.19 16.15 -0.96
N TRP A 27 4.60 17.34 -1.01
CA TRP A 27 4.36 18.18 0.17
C TRP A 27 3.38 17.50 1.13
N CYS A 28 2.25 17.00 0.61
CA CYS A 28 1.22 16.27 1.33
C CYS A 28 1.73 14.99 2.02
N LEU A 29 2.67 14.28 1.40
CA LEU A 29 3.21 13.00 1.88
C LEU A 29 4.58 13.13 2.55
N SER A 30 5.09 14.35 2.73
CA SER A 30 6.37 14.55 3.41
C SER A 30 6.35 13.93 4.82
N GLY A 31 7.31 13.05 5.13
CA GLY A 31 7.37 12.34 6.40
C GLY A 31 6.61 11.00 6.47
N SER A 32 5.84 10.60 5.45
CA SER A 32 5.28 9.23 5.35
C SER A 32 6.08 8.30 4.43
N TRP A 33 7.07 8.83 3.70
CA TRP A 33 7.88 8.09 2.73
C TRP A 33 8.44 6.73 3.21
N PRO A 34 8.97 6.57 4.44
CA PRO A 34 9.46 5.26 4.89
C PRO A 34 8.36 4.21 5.00
N ALA A 35 7.18 4.60 5.51
CA ALA A 35 6.03 3.72 5.63
C ALA A 35 5.46 3.35 4.25
N LEU A 36 5.41 4.33 3.33
CA LEU A 36 5.02 4.10 1.94
C LEU A 36 5.96 3.12 1.26
N ALA A 37 7.28 3.31 1.40
CA ALA A 37 8.28 2.40 0.83
C ALA A 37 8.14 0.98 1.38
N LEU A 38 7.94 0.82 2.69
CA LEU A 38 7.69 -0.49 3.29
C LEU A 38 6.44 -1.16 2.72
N ALA A 39 5.32 -0.43 2.62
CA ALA A 39 4.09 -0.96 2.05
C ALA A 39 4.25 -1.33 0.57
N THR A 40 4.98 -0.53 -0.21
CA THR A 40 5.33 -0.84 -1.61
C THR A 40 6.14 -2.13 -1.72
N VAL A 41 7.17 -2.31 -0.88
CA VAL A 41 7.99 -3.53 -0.88
C VAL A 41 7.17 -4.77 -0.52
N LEU A 42 6.30 -4.67 0.49
CA LEU A 42 5.43 -5.78 0.88
C LEU A 42 4.43 -6.14 -0.22
N SER A 43 3.87 -5.15 -0.91
CA SER A 43 2.95 -5.36 -2.03
C SER A 43 3.65 -5.97 -3.25
N ALA A 44 4.84 -5.49 -3.59
CA ALA A 44 5.67 -6.09 -4.63
C ALA A 44 6.06 -7.55 -4.29
N ALA A 45 6.42 -7.84 -3.04
CA ALA A 45 6.72 -9.21 -2.61
C ALA A 45 5.49 -10.14 -2.72
N ALA A 46 4.30 -9.63 -2.41
CA ALA A 46 3.05 -10.37 -2.61
C ALA A 46 2.77 -10.63 -4.10
N GLY A 47 2.99 -9.64 -4.97
CA GLY A 47 2.88 -9.77 -6.43
C GLY A 47 3.85 -10.81 -7.00
N ALA A 48 5.13 -10.75 -6.62
CA ALA A 48 6.14 -11.74 -7.04
C ALA A 48 5.76 -13.17 -6.61
N GLY A 49 5.03 -13.30 -5.50
CA GLY A 49 4.48 -14.58 -5.05
C GLY A 49 3.51 -15.23 -6.06
N GLU A 50 2.85 -14.45 -6.92
CA GLU A 50 2.02 -14.98 -8.00
C GLU A 50 2.87 -15.58 -9.13
N ALA A 51 4.03 -14.98 -9.47
CA ALA A 51 4.96 -15.59 -10.40
C ALA A 51 5.51 -16.93 -9.85
N VAL A 52 5.84 -16.97 -8.55
CA VAL A 52 6.25 -18.22 -7.88
C VAL A 52 5.13 -19.26 -7.89
N THR A 53 3.87 -18.85 -7.75
CA THR A 53 2.70 -19.73 -7.86
C THR A 53 2.68 -20.44 -9.21
N ALA A 54 2.92 -19.71 -10.31
CA ALA A 54 2.97 -20.31 -11.65
C ALA A 54 4.14 -21.31 -11.80
N LEU A 55 5.32 -20.99 -11.24
CA LEU A 55 6.48 -21.89 -11.26
C LEU A 55 6.24 -23.18 -10.47
N ILE A 56 5.66 -23.09 -9.28
CA ILE A 56 5.32 -24.26 -8.45
C ILE A 56 4.28 -25.12 -9.16
N LEU A 57 3.24 -24.50 -9.73
CA LEU A 57 2.22 -25.23 -10.47
C LEU A 57 2.81 -25.97 -11.67
N GLY A 58 3.69 -25.32 -12.44
CA GLY A 58 4.43 -25.95 -13.52
C GLY A 58 5.22 -27.17 -13.05
N GLY A 59 6.03 -27.01 -11.99
CA GLY A 59 6.81 -28.11 -11.43
C GLY A 59 5.96 -29.28 -10.92
N VAL A 60 4.80 -28.99 -10.33
CA VAL A 60 3.84 -30.03 -9.87
C VAL A 60 3.23 -30.77 -11.05
N ILE A 61 2.84 -30.06 -12.12
CA ILE A 61 2.31 -30.67 -13.35
C ILE A 61 3.37 -31.56 -14.01
N ASP A 62 4.60 -31.06 -14.15
CA ASP A 62 5.70 -31.79 -14.79
C ASP A 62 6.05 -33.08 -14.02
N ALA A 63 6.05 -33.01 -12.68
CA ALA A 63 6.23 -34.19 -11.83
C ALA A 63 5.08 -35.19 -11.98
N ALA A 64 3.83 -34.71 -12.07
CA ALA A 64 2.67 -35.58 -12.25
C ALA A 64 2.69 -36.30 -13.62
N ILE A 65 3.12 -35.62 -14.69
CA ILE A 65 3.25 -36.21 -16.03
C ILE A 65 4.39 -37.23 -16.07
N SER A 66 5.52 -36.94 -15.42
CA SER A 66 6.74 -37.76 -15.54
C SER A 66 6.67 -39.07 -14.77
N TYR A 67 6.03 -39.09 -13.59
CA TYR A 67 6.04 -40.25 -12.69
C TYR A 67 4.71 -41.00 -12.59
N GLY A 68 3.62 -40.48 -13.19
CA GLY A 68 2.28 -41.06 -13.10
C GLY A 68 1.70 -41.03 -11.67
N THR A 69 0.51 -41.60 -11.47
CA THR A 69 -0.19 -41.59 -10.17
C THR A 69 0.52 -42.37 -9.07
N ASP A 70 1.22 -43.45 -9.43
CA ASP A 70 1.85 -44.34 -8.45
C ASP A 70 3.22 -43.81 -7.96
N GLY A 71 3.95 -43.05 -8.79
CA GLY A 71 5.29 -42.52 -8.47
C GLY A 71 5.31 -41.06 -8.00
N PHE A 72 4.17 -40.35 -8.03
CA PHE A 72 4.12 -38.94 -7.63
C PHE A 72 4.39 -38.72 -6.12
N PHE A 73 3.98 -39.66 -5.27
CA PHE A 73 4.21 -39.60 -3.82
C PHE A 73 5.50 -40.29 -3.36
N ASP A 74 6.41 -40.58 -4.28
CA ASP A 74 7.70 -41.16 -3.93
C ASP A 74 8.59 -40.11 -3.20
N PRO A 75 9.51 -40.51 -2.30
CA PRO A 75 10.31 -39.58 -1.50
C PRO A 75 11.08 -38.52 -2.29
N GLN A 76 11.44 -38.80 -3.55
CA GLN A 76 12.09 -37.84 -4.45
C GLN A 76 11.20 -36.64 -4.82
N ASN A 77 9.89 -36.85 -4.96
CA ASN A 77 8.91 -35.82 -5.33
C ASN A 77 8.25 -35.17 -4.09
N MET A 78 8.35 -35.81 -2.93
CA MET A 78 7.78 -35.32 -1.67
C MET A 78 8.28 -33.93 -1.28
N VAL A 79 9.54 -33.59 -1.61
CA VAL A 79 10.11 -32.26 -1.36
C VAL A 79 9.35 -31.17 -2.11
N LEU A 80 8.99 -31.43 -3.37
CA LEU A 80 8.20 -30.52 -4.19
C LEU A 80 6.79 -30.34 -3.61
N VAL A 81 6.13 -31.45 -3.24
CA VAL A 81 4.76 -31.44 -2.69
C VAL A 81 4.70 -30.71 -1.36
N VAL A 82 5.61 -31.01 -0.43
CA VAL A 82 5.69 -30.32 0.86
C VAL A 82 6.05 -28.85 0.67
N GLY A 83 6.99 -28.53 -0.22
CA GLY A 83 7.35 -27.16 -0.56
C GLY A 83 6.15 -26.36 -1.11
N ALA A 84 5.39 -26.96 -2.02
CA ALA A 84 4.17 -26.37 -2.57
C ALA A 84 3.10 -26.15 -1.49
N LEU A 85 2.86 -27.15 -0.63
CA LEU A 85 1.89 -27.04 0.47
C LEU A 85 2.29 -25.93 1.46
N VAL A 86 3.55 -25.89 1.87
CA VAL A 86 4.08 -24.84 2.76
C VAL A 86 3.93 -23.47 2.11
N PHE A 87 4.24 -23.36 0.82
CA PHE A 87 4.10 -22.10 0.10
C PHE A 87 2.63 -21.64 0.05
N PHE A 88 1.71 -22.49 -0.36
CA PHE A 88 0.30 -22.12 -0.52
C PHE A 88 -0.46 -21.92 0.79
N LEU A 89 -0.14 -22.70 1.83
CA LEU A 89 -0.84 -22.62 3.11
C LEU A 89 -0.24 -21.59 4.08
N LEU A 90 1.06 -21.29 3.96
CA LEU A 90 1.75 -20.39 4.89
C LEU A 90 2.34 -19.17 4.16
N ALA A 91 3.26 -19.38 3.23
CA ALA A 91 4.03 -18.26 2.66
C ALA A 91 3.12 -17.26 1.91
N ARG A 92 2.24 -17.75 1.04
CA ARG A 92 1.35 -16.92 0.23
C ARG A 92 0.35 -16.15 1.11
N PRO A 93 -0.41 -16.77 2.03
CA PRO A 93 -1.29 -16.03 2.94
C PRO A 93 -0.56 -15.00 3.79
N VAL A 94 0.66 -15.31 4.27
CA VAL A 94 1.46 -14.36 5.05
C VAL A 94 1.90 -13.16 4.21
N LEU A 95 2.39 -13.37 2.99
CA LEU A 95 2.78 -12.28 2.08
C LEU A 95 1.62 -11.35 1.76
N PHE A 96 0.47 -11.91 1.33
CA PHE A 96 -0.73 -11.13 1.05
C PHE A 96 -1.31 -10.47 2.31
N GLY A 97 -1.29 -11.17 3.44
CA GLY A 97 -1.75 -10.65 4.72
C GLY A 97 -0.91 -9.47 5.19
N LEU A 98 0.41 -9.53 5.07
CA LEU A 98 1.31 -8.42 5.41
C LEU A 98 1.12 -7.23 4.48
N SER A 99 0.99 -7.47 3.17
CA SER A 99 0.69 -6.41 2.19
C SER A 99 -0.64 -5.70 2.51
N SER A 100 -1.71 -6.48 2.73
CA SER A 100 -3.03 -5.96 3.08
C SER A 100 -3.01 -5.22 4.42
N ALA A 101 -2.36 -5.78 5.45
CA ALA A 101 -2.21 -5.15 6.74
C ALA A 101 -1.45 -3.82 6.64
N ALA A 102 -0.36 -3.76 5.86
CA ALA A 102 0.36 -2.51 5.66
C ALA A 102 -0.55 -1.44 5.04
N ASN A 103 -1.33 -1.77 4.02
CA ASN A 103 -2.22 -0.81 3.37
C ASN A 103 -3.36 -0.35 4.30
N SER A 104 -4.10 -1.29 4.89
CA SER A 104 -5.31 -1.01 5.67
C SER A 104 -5.07 -0.54 7.10
N ILE A 105 -3.94 -0.91 7.71
CA ILE A 105 -3.62 -0.58 9.11
C ILE A 105 -2.61 0.57 9.21
N ILE A 106 -1.67 0.67 8.26
CA ILE A 106 -0.58 1.66 8.32
C ILE A 106 -0.85 2.83 7.39
N ILE A 107 -1.17 2.58 6.11
CA ILE A 107 -1.25 3.65 5.11
C ILE A 107 -2.57 4.44 5.20
N GLN A 108 -3.70 3.81 4.90
CA GLN A 108 -5.00 4.49 4.81
C GLN A 108 -5.36 5.32 6.07
N PRO A 109 -5.30 4.76 7.30
CA PRO A 109 -5.72 5.50 8.48
C PRO A 109 -4.78 6.63 8.88
N ASN A 110 -3.52 6.63 8.42
CA ASN A 110 -2.53 7.66 8.79
C ASN A 110 -2.29 8.71 7.70
N VAL A 111 -2.37 8.34 6.42
CA VAL A 111 -2.17 9.27 5.30
C VAL A 111 -3.32 10.25 5.19
N ASN A 112 -4.58 9.80 5.35
CA ASN A 112 -5.73 10.70 5.27
C ASN A 112 -5.67 11.86 6.29
N PRO A 113 -5.54 11.61 7.61
CA PRO A 113 -5.37 12.67 8.60
C PRO A 113 -4.09 13.50 8.41
N LEU A 114 -3.00 12.90 7.90
CA LEU A 114 -1.78 13.65 7.56
C LEU A 114 -2.06 14.73 6.52
N VAL A 115 -2.69 14.37 5.41
CA VAL A 115 -3.00 15.31 4.34
C VAL A 115 -4.05 16.32 4.80
N LEU A 116 -5.11 15.85 5.45
CA LEU A 116 -6.20 16.71 5.93
C LEU A 116 -5.69 17.75 6.93
N SER A 117 -4.89 17.34 7.91
CA SER A 117 -4.37 18.26 8.93
C SER A 117 -3.47 19.35 8.34
N ARG A 118 -2.72 19.03 7.28
CA ARG A 118 -1.85 19.99 6.57
C ARG A 118 -2.64 21.02 5.80
N VAL A 119 -3.59 20.56 4.99
CA VAL A 119 -4.46 21.46 4.21
C VAL A 119 -5.29 22.31 5.16
N HIS A 120 -5.84 21.72 6.22
CA HIS A 120 -6.62 22.44 7.22
C HIS A 120 -5.81 23.54 7.91
N ARG A 121 -4.61 23.24 8.42
CA ARG A 121 -3.72 24.23 9.04
C ARG A 121 -3.34 25.36 8.07
N TRP A 122 -3.09 25.04 6.81
CA TRP A 122 -2.82 26.06 5.79
C TRP A 122 -4.01 26.98 5.56
N THR A 123 -5.22 26.42 5.49
CA THR A 123 -6.45 27.20 5.29
C THR A 123 -6.76 28.11 6.48
N LEU A 124 -6.51 27.68 7.72
CA LEU A 124 -6.67 28.54 8.91
C LEU A 124 -5.79 29.79 8.87
N GLY A 125 -4.71 29.81 8.07
CA GLY A 125 -3.86 30.97 7.88
C GLY A 125 -4.38 31.99 6.85
N GLN A 126 -5.54 31.77 6.22
CA GLN A 126 -6.12 32.68 5.22
C GLN A 126 -6.86 33.87 5.86
N SER A 127 -7.03 34.95 5.09
CA SER A 127 -7.72 36.16 5.55
C SER A 127 -9.24 35.96 5.71
N VAL A 128 -9.89 36.81 6.52
CA VAL A 128 -11.36 36.79 6.66
C VAL A 128 -12.05 36.97 5.31
N GLY A 129 -11.54 37.87 4.46
CA GLY A 129 -12.06 38.07 3.11
C GLY A 129 -12.00 36.83 2.22
N PHE A 130 -11.06 35.90 2.44
CA PHE A 130 -11.06 34.62 1.73
C PHE A 130 -12.28 33.76 2.11
N PHE A 131 -12.63 33.72 3.41
CA PHE A 131 -13.80 33.00 3.92
C PHE A 131 -15.14 33.70 3.61
N ASP A 132 -15.12 35.02 3.42
CA ASP A 132 -16.30 35.76 2.97
C ASP A 132 -16.60 35.50 1.48
N ASN A 133 -15.56 35.31 0.66
CA ASN A 133 -15.69 35.02 -0.78
C ASN A 133 -16.01 33.54 -1.09
N ASP A 134 -15.70 32.61 -0.18
CA ASP A 134 -15.96 31.19 -0.33
C ASP A 134 -16.48 30.61 0.99
N PHE A 135 -17.73 30.14 1.00
CA PHE A 135 -18.35 29.58 2.20
C PHE A 135 -17.50 28.47 2.81
N ALA A 136 -17.33 28.53 4.14
CA ALA A 136 -16.56 27.55 4.92
C ALA A 136 -16.96 26.09 4.63
N GLY A 137 -18.25 25.83 4.38
CA GLY A 137 -18.73 24.49 4.01
C GLY A 137 -18.16 23.97 2.69
N ARG A 138 -18.07 24.81 1.65
CA ARG A 138 -17.49 24.43 0.35
C ARG A 138 -15.99 24.20 0.48
N ILE A 139 -15.29 25.04 1.25
CA ILE A 139 -13.87 24.87 1.54
C ILE A 139 -13.63 23.53 2.25
N ALA A 140 -14.36 23.26 3.34
CA ALA A 140 -14.21 22.02 4.10
C ALA A 140 -14.45 20.78 3.23
N GLN A 141 -15.46 20.80 2.35
CA GLN A 141 -15.71 19.71 1.42
C GLN A 141 -14.54 19.48 0.46
N LYS A 142 -13.98 20.55 -0.14
CA LYS A 142 -12.79 20.43 -1.02
C LYS A 142 -11.59 19.88 -0.27
N GLN A 143 -11.36 20.27 0.98
CA GLN A 143 -10.28 19.74 1.81
C GLN A 143 -10.44 18.23 2.04
N MET A 144 -11.64 17.80 2.43
CA MET A 144 -11.95 16.38 2.67
C MET A 144 -11.80 15.56 1.39
N GLN A 145 -12.29 16.06 0.25
CA GLN A 145 -12.16 15.41 -1.04
C GLN A 145 -10.70 15.31 -1.49
N ALA A 146 -9.92 16.38 -1.35
CA ALA A 146 -8.50 16.37 -1.69
C ALA A 146 -7.72 15.37 -0.81
N ALA A 147 -7.96 15.36 0.51
CA ALA A 147 -7.30 14.42 1.41
C ALA A 147 -7.63 12.96 1.09
N ARG A 148 -8.90 12.66 0.78
CA ARG A 148 -9.32 11.33 0.32
C ARG A 148 -8.67 10.96 -0.99
N ALA A 149 -8.75 11.82 -2.01
CA ALA A 149 -8.17 11.55 -3.33
C ALA A 149 -6.66 11.29 -3.25
N VAL A 150 -5.90 12.05 -2.45
CA VAL A 150 -4.47 11.79 -2.24
C VAL A 150 -4.24 10.43 -1.58
N THR A 151 -5.06 10.07 -0.59
CA THR A 151 -4.97 8.76 0.09
C THR A 151 -5.28 7.61 -0.85
N ASP A 152 -6.31 7.76 -1.69
CA ASP A 152 -6.73 6.75 -2.66
C ASP A 152 -5.64 6.53 -3.70
N VAL A 153 -5.11 7.61 -4.29
CA VAL A 153 -4.01 7.53 -5.27
C VAL A 153 -2.79 6.81 -4.69
N VAL A 154 -2.42 7.11 -3.45
CA VAL A 154 -1.28 6.46 -2.78
C VAL A 154 -1.54 4.99 -2.53
N SER A 155 -2.73 4.65 -2.04
CA SER A 155 -3.09 3.27 -1.72
C SER A 155 -3.19 2.42 -2.98
N GLU A 156 -3.74 2.98 -4.05
CA GLU A 156 -3.87 2.31 -5.35
C GLU A 156 -2.51 2.13 -6.03
N PHE A 157 -1.61 3.12 -5.94
CA PHE A 157 -0.25 2.98 -6.45
C PHE A 157 0.49 1.82 -5.76
N ILE A 158 0.34 1.68 -4.45
CA ILE A 158 0.94 0.59 -3.68
C ILE A 158 0.31 -0.77 -4.07
N ASN A 159 -1.00 -0.83 -4.26
CA ASN A 159 -1.68 -2.10 -4.50
C ASN A 159 -1.58 -2.57 -5.95
N VAL A 160 -1.65 -1.66 -6.93
CA VAL A 160 -1.72 -2.03 -8.35
C VAL A 160 -0.35 -1.97 -9.01
N ILE A 161 0.37 -0.86 -8.85
CA ILE A 161 1.62 -0.65 -9.60
C ILE A 161 2.75 -1.48 -9.00
N ALA A 162 2.86 -1.55 -7.67
CA ALA A 162 3.87 -2.39 -7.04
C ALA A 162 3.63 -3.89 -7.30
N PHE A 163 2.35 -4.30 -7.33
CA PHE A 163 1.96 -5.67 -7.64
C PHE A 163 2.22 -6.02 -9.11
N ALA A 164 1.92 -5.12 -10.05
CA ALA A 164 2.11 -5.35 -11.48
C ALA A 164 3.58 -5.29 -11.93
N LEU A 165 4.45 -4.64 -11.16
CA LEU A 165 5.91 -4.59 -11.42
C LEU A 165 6.65 -5.86 -10.95
N ALA A 166 5.97 -6.73 -10.20
CA ALA A 166 6.52 -7.94 -9.61
C ALA A 166 6.17 -9.18 -10.43
#